data_AF-Q7Z123-F1
#
_entry.id   AF-Q7Z123-F1
#
_cell.length_a   1.000
_cell.length_b   1.000
_cell.length_c   1.000
_cell.angle_alpha   90.00
_cell.angle_beta   90.00
_cell.angle_gamma   90.00
#
_symmetry.space_group_name_H-M   'P 1'
#
loop_
_entity.id
_entity.type
_entity.pdbx_description
1 polymer ?
#
loop_
_entity_poly.entity_id
_entity_poly.type
_entity_poly.pdbx_seq_one_letter_code
_entity_poly.pdbx_strand_id
1 'polypeptide(L)'
;MPSILAIDVPTLTGEDYIATIKALIEDSRFKMFSTIYSRLIAIWMTFWILTLTITLLFQSKGGWPVMIWCLVWAVLLFVGVYACAMIRRRIRIGLNHVVEKANKIIVDRHFLTGVEDRGQLSCHKVVIHFIRFNVGECTADVIKQLKIKSTGGCIFGGNSEEVTDENIEREAASLILKYSQEYVKSVVKKRLIFPSKPIHGVSNYAPKHCKTQMCLCQFIDEKKFNAKPKKWYEKYI
;
A
#
# COMPACT_ATOMS: atom_id res chain seq x y z
N MET A 1 33.39 25.52 0.89
CA MET A 1 32.07 24.85 0.89
C MET A 1 32.25 23.48 0.24
N PRO A 2 31.79 22.37 0.84
CA PRO A 2 32.05 21.04 0.29
C PRO A 2 31.30 20.81 -1.02
N SER A 3 32.02 20.32 -2.02
CA SER A 3 31.61 20.02 -3.41
C SER A 3 30.50 18.96 -3.56
N ILE A 4 29.98 18.41 -2.46
CA ILE A 4 28.92 17.39 -2.47
C ILE A 4 27.51 17.99 -2.68
N LEU A 5 27.38 19.32 -2.59
CA LEU A 5 26.15 20.06 -2.88
C LEU A 5 26.10 20.62 -4.32
N ALA A 6 27.17 20.44 -5.10
CA ALA A 6 27.28 20.89 -6.49
C ALA A 6 26.91 19.80 -7.51
N ILE A 7 26.21 18.76 -7.07
CA ILE A 7 25.47 17.90 -8.00
C ILE A 7 24.24 18.72 -8.40
N ASP A 8 23.92 18.81 -9.68
CA ASP A 8 22.64 19.33 -10.16
C ASP A 8 21.52 18.46 -9.58
N VAL A 9 21.12 18.79 -8.34
CA VAL A 9 20.06 18.10 -7.63
C VAL A 9 18.78 18.54 -8.32
N PRO A 10 18.03 17.63 -8.96
CA PRO A 10 16.72 17.98 -9.46
C PRO A 10 15.86 18.31 -8.24
N THR A 11 15.72 19.60 -7.95
CA THR A 11 14.78 20.07 -6.94
C THR A 11 13.39 19.90 -7.52
N LEU A 12 12.48 19.28 -6.78
CA LEU A 12 11.08 19.20 -7.18
C LEU A 12 10.58 20.62 -7.46
N THR A 13 10.24 20.95 -8.71
CA THR A 13 9.74 22.29 -9.02
C THR A 13 8.44 22.54 -8.25
N GLY A 14 8.20 23.79 -7.88
CA GLY A 14 6.98 24.17 -7.17
C GLY A 14 5.72 23.80 -7.96
N GLU A 15 5.77 23.92 -9.28
CA GLU A 15 4.66 23.56 -10.18
C GLU A 15 4.30 22.08 -10.09
N ASP A 16 5.29 21.18 -10.16
CA ASP A 16 5.05 19.74 -10.06
C ASP A 16 4.55 19.35 -8.67
N TYR A 17 5.08 19.99 -7.62
CA TYR A 17 4.61 19.78 -6.26
C TYR A 17 3.12 20.14 -6.13
N ILE A 18 2.74 21.32 -6.62
CA ILE A 18 1.35 21.80 -6.61
C ILE A 18 0.47 20.90 -7.47
N ALA A 19 0.91 20.52 -8.67
CA ALA A 19 0.17 19.64 -9.57
C ALA A 19 -0.09 18.27 -8.93
N THR A 20 0.92 17.71 -8.25
CA THR A 20 0.81 16.42 -7.55
C THR A 20 -0.17 16.48 -6.39
N ILE A 21 -0.07 17.52 -5.56
CA ILE A 21 -0.99 17.73 -4.43
C ILE A 21 -2.41 17.98 -4.92
N LYS A 22 -2.58 18.78 -5.97
CA LYS A 22 -3.88 19.04 -6.56
C LYS A 22 -4.51 17.75 -7.08
N ALA A 23 -3.76 16.94 -7.83
CA ALA A 23 -4.21 15.63 -8.29
C ALA A 23 -4.64 14.70 -7.14
N LEU A 24 -3.90 14.71 -6.02
CA LEU A 24 -4.24 13.93 -4.82
C LEU A 24 -5.52 14.41 -4.13
N ILE A 25 -5.65 15.71 -3.87
CA ILE A 25 -6.73 16.28 -3.05
C ILE A 25 -8.05 16.36 -3.81
N GLU A 26 -8.00 16.61 -5.12
CA GLU A 26 -9.20 16.74 -5.95
C GLU A 26 -9.93 15.40 -6.11
N ASP A 27 -9.18 14.29 -6.16
CA ASP A 27 -9.72 12.94 -6.35
C ASP A 27 -10.64 12.50 -5.21
N SER A 28 -11.88 12.11 -5.56
CA SER A 28 -12.93 11.72 -4.59
C SER A 28 -12.53 10.53 -3.72
N ARG A 29 -11.72 9.62 -4.26
CA ARG A 29 -11.21 8.43 -3.54
C ARG A 29 -10.31 8.82 -2.36
N PHE A 30 -9.50 9.87 -2.51
CA PHE A 30 -8.70 10.41 -1.43
C PHE A 30 -9.58 11.07 -0.37
N LYS A 31 -10.61 11.81 -0.77
CA LYS A 31 -11.61 12.39 0.16
C LYS A 31 -12.36 11.32 0.98
N MET A 32 -12.72 10.21 0.33
CA MET A 32 -13.33 9.05 1.01
C MET A 32 -12.35 8.42 2.00
N PHE A 33 -11.07 8.32 1.65
CA PHE A 33 -10.03 7.85 2.57
C PHE A 33 -9.85 8.78 3.77
N SER A 34 -9.75 10.09 3.55
CA SER A 34 -9.54 11.05 4.64
C SER A 34 -10.75 11.23 5.55
N THR A 35 -11.98 11.02 5.04
CA THR A 35 -13.20 11.29 5.81
C THR A 35 -13.78 10.03 6.46
N ILE A 36 -13.93 8.94 5.69
CA ILE A 36 -14.74 7.78 6.08
C ILE A 36 -13.90 6.64 6.66
N TYR A 37 -12.63 6.49 6.23
CA TYR A 37 -11.82 5.32 6.58
C TYR A 37 -11.69 5.06 8.09
N SER A 38 -11.34 6.08 8.87
CA SER A 38 -11.18 5.93 10.33
C SER A 38 -12.53 5.84 11.05
N ARG A 39 -13.53 6.62 10.59
CA ARG A 39 -14.83 6.78 11.24
C ARG A 39 -15.80 5.62 11.01
N LEU A 40 -15.58 4.81 9.97
CA LEU A 40 -16.51 3.74 9.59
C LEU A 40 -16.86 2.78 10.74
N ILE A 41 -15.86 2.29 11.48
CA ILE A 41 -16.10 1.39 12.63
C ILE A 41 -16.75 2.15 13.78
N ALA A 42 -16.33 3.38 14.07
CA ALA A 42 -16.92 4.17 15.15
C ALA A 42 -18.42 4.41 14.90
N ILE A 43 -18.79 4.84 13.68
CA ILE A 43 -20.18 5.05 13.27
C ILE A 43 -20.98 3.73 13.38
N TRP A 44 -20.40 2.62 12.93
CA TRP A 44 -21.00 1.29 13.03
C TRP A 44 -21.26 0.88 14.49
N MET A 45 -20.26 1.07 15.36
CA MET A 45 -20.38 0.74 16.78
C MET A 45 -21.40 1.62 17.49
N THR A 46 -21.41 2.93 17.22
CA THR A 46 -22.41 3.84 17.80
C THR A 46 -23.83 3.49 17.35
N PHE A 47 -24.01 3.12 16.08
CA PHE A 47 -25.30 2.69 15.56
C PHE A 47 -25.83 1.47 16.34
N TRP A 48 -25.00 0.45 16.52
CA TRP A 48 -25.40 -0.75 17.26
C TRP A 48 -25.66 -0.51 18.74
N ILE A 49 -24.83 0.28 19.41
CA ILE A 49 -25.06 0.65 20.81
C ILE A 49 -26.41 1.36 20.94
N LEU A 50 -26.72 2.33 20.07
CA LEU A 50 -28.00 3.03 20.07
C LEU A 50 -29.18 2.07 19.83
N THR A 51 -29.07 1.16 18.86
CA THR A 51 -30.15 0.18 18.61
C THR A 51 -30.40 -0.70 19.84
N LEU A 52 -29.35 -1.11 20.55
CA LEU A 52 -29.47 -1.93 21.76
C LEU A 52 -30.15 -1.15 22.87
N THR A 53 -29.71 0.10 23.13
CA THR A 53 -30.34 0.98 24.11
C THR A 53 -31.82 1.20 23.82
N ILE A 54 -32.18 1.48 22.56
CA ILE A 54 -33.57 1.67 22.14
C ILE A 54 -34.39 0.41 22.41
N THR A 55 -33.87 -0.77 22.08
CA THR A 55 -34.59 -2.04 22.30
C THR A 55 -34.80 -2.37 23.78
N LEU A 56 -33.85 -2.01 24.65
CA LEU A 56 -34.00 -2.16 26.10
C LEU A 56 -35.02 -1.17 26.69
N LEU A 57 -35.07 0.07 26.18
CA LEU A 57 -36.04 1.07 26.65
C LEU A 57 -37.48 0.69 26.29
N PHE A 58 -37.71 0.13 25.10
CA PHE A 58 -39.05 -0.29 24.67
C PHE A 58 -39.54 -1.59 25.31
N GLN A 59 -38.66 -2.42 25.88
CA GLN A 59 -39.00 -3.72 26.48
C GLN A 59 -38.60 -3.75 27.96
N SER A 60 -39.14 -2.79 28.74
CA SER A 60 -38.84 -2.63 30.17
C SER A 60 -39.09 -3.88 31.03
N LYS A 61 -39.99 -4.78 30.65
CA LYS A 61 -40.31 -5.98 31.44
C LYS A 61 -39.38 -7.16 31.18
N GLY A 62 -38.54 -7.10 30.14
CA GLY A 62 -37.63 -8.18 29.75
C GLY A 62 -38.36 -9.49 29.43
N GLY A 63 -37.70 -10.38 28.69
CA GLY A 63 -38.28 -11.69 28.39
C GLY A 63 -37.58 -12.39 27.25
N TRP A 64 -38.12 -13.55 26.86
CA TRP A 64 -37.61 -14.34 25.75
C TRP A 64 -37.51 -13.61 24.39
N PRO A 65 -38.31 -12.58 24.03
CA PRO A 65 -38.17 -11.92 22.73
C PRO A 65 -36.91 -11.04 22.69
N VAL A 66 -36.53 -10.46 23.82
CA VAL A 66 -35.28 -9.68 23.97
C VAL A 66 -34.08 -10.60 23.81
N MET A 67 -34.15 -11.83 24.34
CA MET A 67 -33.09 -12.83 24.16
C MET A 67 -32.90 -13.24 22.69
N ILE A 68 -34.00 -13.51 21.97
CA ILE A 68 -33.94 -13.84 20.54
C ILE A 68 -33.40 -12.64 19.74
N TRP A 69 -33.84 -11.43 20.05
CA TRP A 69 -33.35 -10.21 19.42
C TRP A 69 -31.84 -10.00 19.63
N CYS A 70 -31.33 -10.23 20.83
CA CYS A 70 -29.89 -10.15 21.13
C CYS A 70 -29.06 -11.14 20.31
N LEU A 71 -29.57 -12.35 20.07
CA LEU A 71 -28.89 -13.34 19.22
C LEU A 71 -28.83 -12.87 17.75
N VAL A 72 -29.96 -12.38 17.21
CA VAL A 72 -30.02 -11.81 15.85
C VAL A 72 -29.09 -10.60 15.72
N TRP A 73 -29.11 -9.70 16.71
CA TRP A 73 -28.26 -8.52 16.79
C TRP A 73 -26.78 -8.88 16.75
N ALA A 74 -26.35 -9.92 17.48
CA ALA A 74 -24.96 -10.35 17.50
C ALA A 74 -24.48 -10.84 16.13
N VAL A 75 -25.33 -11.58 15.40
CA VAL A 75 -25.03 -12.02 14.03
C VAL A 75 -24.92 -10.82 13.09
N LEU A 76 -25.85 -9.86 13.16
CA LEU A 76 -25.82 -8.67 12.30
C LEU A 76 -24.62 -7.76 12.59
N LEU A 77 -24.20 -7.66 13.86
CA LEU A 77 -22.97 -6.95 14.24
C LEU A 77 -21.77 -7.56 13.53
N PHE A 78 -21.62 -8.89 13.57
CA PHE A 78 -20.51 -9.58 12.91
C PHE A 78 -20.52 -9.37 11.39
N VAL A 79 -21.70 -9.52 10.75
CA VAL A 79 -21.87 -9.30 9.31
C VAL A 79 -21.44 -7.90 8.92
N GLY A 80 -21.81 -6.87 9.68
CA GLY A 80 -21.42 -5.52 9.29
C GLY A 80 -20.02 -5.09 9.74
N VAL A 81 -19.40 -5.73 10.74
CA VAL A 81 -17.94 -5.61 10.96
C VAL A 81 -17.20 -6.16 9.73
N TYR A 82 -17.64 -7.29 9.20
CA TYR A 82 -17.11 -7.84 7.95
C TYR A 82 -17.33 -6.89 6.76
N ALA A 83 -18.52 -6.31 6.62
CA ALA A 83 -18.81 -5.30 5.60
C ALA A 83 -17.91 -4.05 5.76
N CYS A 84 -17.71 -3.56 6.99
CA CYS A 84 -16.80 -2.45 7.29
C CYS A 84 -15.36 -2.78 6.88
N ALA A 85 -14.90 -4.01 7.14
CA ALA A 85 -13.58 -4.45 6.72
C ALA A 85 -13.44 -4.49 5.18
N MET A 86 -14.49 -4.92 4.48
CA MET A 86 -14.55 -4.94 3.01
C MET A 86 -14.53 -3.53 2.41
N ILE A 87 -15.33 -2.61 2.94
CA ILE A 87 -15.34 -1.19 2.52
C ILE A 87 -13.97 -0.57 2.76
N ARG A 88 -13.37 -0.76 3.95
CA ARG A 88 -12.01 -0.29 4.25
C ARG A 88 -10.99 -0.84 3.27
N ARG A 89 -11.11 -2.11 2.86
CA ARG A 89 -10.23 -2.70 1.85
C ARG A 89 -10.38 -2.00 0.49
N ARG A 90 -11.62 -1.73 0.05
CA ARG A 90 -11.89 -1.01 -1.20
C ARG A 90 -11.31 0.41 -1.19
N ILE A 91 -11.48 1.15 -0.10
CA ILE A 91 -10.94 2.51 0.05
C ILE A 91 -9.41 2.49 -0.04
N ARG A 92 -8.72 1.54 0.62
CA ARG A 92 -7.25 1.43 0.53
C ARG A 92 -6.76 1.15 -0.88
N ILE A 93 -7.44 0.26 -1.61
CA ILE A 93 -7.10 -0.01 -3.02
C ILE A 93 -7.33 1.25 -3.86
N GLY A 94 -8.43 1.97 -3.63
CA GLY A 94 -8.72 3.25 -4.29
C GLY A 94 -7.63 4.30 -4.04
N LEU A 95 -7.16 4.43 -2.79
CA LEU A 95 -6.07 5.33 -2.43
C LEU A 95 -4.78 5.00 -3.19
N ASN A 96 -4.42 3.71 -3.29
CA ASN A 96 -3.22 3.29 -4.00
C ASN A 96 -3.24 3.76 -5.47
N HIS A 97 -4.39 3.68 -6.15
CA HIS A 97 -4.51 4.17 -7.53
C HIS A 97 -4.42 5.69 -7.65
N VAL A 98 -4.90 6.45 -6.65
CA VAL A 98 -4.73 7.91 -6.65
C VAL A 98 -3.25 8.27 -6.49
N VAL A 99 -2.55 7.58 -5.59
CA VAL A 99 -1.12 7.79 -5.38
C VAL A 99 -0.30 7.35 -6.60
N GLU A 100 -0.69 6.26 -7.27
CA GLU A 100 -0.10 5.82 -8.55
C GLU A 100 -0.20 6.90 -9.62
N LYS A 101 -1.39 7.51 -9.78
CA LYS A 101 -1.64 8.62 -10.72
C LYS A 101 -0.80 9.86 -10.37
N ALA A 102 -0.70 10.20 -9.09
CA ALA A 102 0.11 11.32 -8.62
C ALA A 102 1.61 11.07 -8.81
N ASN A 103 2.07 9.85 -8.54
CA ASN A 103 3.48 9.47 -8.73
C ASN A 103 3.89 9.46 -10.19
N LYS A 104 2.96 9.22 -11.12
CA LYS A 104 3.23 9.36 -12.56
C LYS A 104 3.74 10.76 -12.96
N ILE A 105 3.36 11.80 -12.23
CA ILE A 105 3.79 13.20 -12.51
C ILE A 105 5.25 13.44 -12.09
N ILE A 106 5.68 12.82 -10.98
CA ILE A 106 6.95 13.16 -10.31
C ILE A 106 8.02 12.08 -10.39
N VAL A 107 7.68 10.87 -10.85
CA VAL A 107 8.58 9.71 -10.89
C VAL A 107 9.81 9.98 -11.76
N ASP A 108 9.63 10.74 -12.85
CA ASP A 108 10.70 11.11 -13.79
C ASP A 108 11.76 12.01 -13.14
N ARG A 109 11.41 12.70 -12.04
CA ARG A 109 12.32 13.56 -11.27
C ARG A 109 12.95 12.86 -10.07
N HIS A 110 12.85 11.53 -9.99
CA HIS A 110 13.39 10.74 -8.88
C HIS A 110 12.76 11.09 -7.52
N PHE A 111 11.44 11.31 -7.51
CA PHE A 111 10.64 11.46 -6.29
C PHE A 111 9.50 10.45 -6.24
N LEU A 112 9.14 10.04 -5.03
CA LEU A 112 7.98 9.20 -4.74
C LEU A 112 7.13 9.87 -3.66
N THR A 113 5.83 9.91 -3.89
CA THR A 113 4.83 10.36 -2.93
C THR A 113 4.14 9.17 -2.28
N GLY A 114 3.81 9.31 -1.01
CA GLY A 114 2.92 8.38 -0.35
C GLY A 114 2.06 9.05 0.73
N VAL A 115 0.85 8.52 0.92
CA VAL A 115 -0.13 9.04 1.86
C VAL A 115 -0.19 8.15 3.09
N GLU A 116 -0.03 8.72 4.27
CA GLU A 116 -0.16 8.02 5.53
C GLU A 116 -1.21 8.65 6.44
N ASP A 117 -2.08 7.83 7.02
CA ASP A 117 -2.93 8.26 8.13
C ASP A 117 -2.20 8.00 9.45
N ARG A 118 -1.77 9.09 10.11
CA ARG A 118 -1.12 9.09 11.43
C ARG A 118 -2.13 9.28 12.56
N GLY A 119 -3.43 9.36 12.25
CA GLY A 119 -4.45 9.60 13.26
C GLY A 119 -4.49 8.51 14.33
N GLN A 120 -4.68 8.93 15.58
CA GLN A 120 -5.09 8.07 16.68
C GLN A 120 -6.58 8.26 16.94
N LEU A 121 -7.30 7.17 17.22
CA LEU A 121 -8.72 7.01 17.60
C LEU A 121 -9.72 8.14 17.22
N SER A 122 -9.55 9.39 17.71
CA SER A 122 -10.44 10.53 17.46
C SER A 122 -9.85 11.67 16.59
N CYS A 123 -8.52 11.84 16.52
CA CYS A 123 -7.88 12.92 15.77
C CYS A 123 -7.26 12.38 14.48
N HIS A 124 -7.82 12.79 13.34
CA HIS A 124 -7.33 12.38 12.02
C HIS A 124 -6.20 13.31 11.55
N LYS A 125 -5.05 12.75 11.20
CA LYS A 125 -3.92 13.48 10.63
C LYS A 125 -3.38 12.70 9.44
N VAL A 126 -3.87 13.03 8.25
CA VAL A 126 -3.29 12.53 7.00
C VAL A 126 -2.05 13.35 6.66
N VAL A 127 -0.95 12.64 6.45
CA VAL A 127 0.35 13.19 6.09
C VAL A 127 0.70 12.68 4.71
N ILE A 128 1.05 13.60 3.82
CA ILE A 128 1.58 13.29 2.49
C ILE A 128 3.10 13.38 2.59
N HIS A 129 3.77 12.29 2.25
CA HIS A 129 5.22 12.15 2.31
C HIS A 129 5.80 12.22 0.90
N PHE A 130 6.77 13.10 0.70
CA PHE A 130 7.61 13.13 -0.50
C PHE A 130 8.99 12.59 -0.12
N ILE A 131 9.43 11.54 -0.81
CA ILE A 131 10.72 10.90 -0.60
C ILE A 131 11.53 11.05 -1.89
N ARG A 132 12.76 11.54 -1.76
CA ARG A 132 13.74 11.50 -2.85
C ARG A 132 14.24 10.08 -3.01
N PHE A 133 14.12 9.52 -4.21
CA PHE A 133 14.48 8.15 -4.49
C PHE A 133 14.90 8.00 -5.95
N ASN A 134 16.10 7.50 -6.21
CA ASN A 134 16.56 7.25 -7.58
C ASN A 134 15.82 6.05 -8.18
N VAL A 135 14.75 6.33 -8.92
CA VAL A 135 13.90 5.32 -9.57
C VAL A 135 14.60 4.63 -10.75
N GLY A 136 15.55 5.30 -11.44
CA GLY A 136 16.13 4.81 -12.69
C GLY A 136 16.97 3.54 -12.54
N GLU A 137 17.72 3.41 -11.44
CA GLU A 137 18.44 2.15 -11.16
C GLU A 137 17.47 1.02 -10.82
N CYS A 138 16.37 1.34 -10.13
CA CYS A 138 15.33 0.36 -9.81
C CYS A 138 14.53 -0.10 -11.02
N THR A 139 14.24 0.75 -12.00
CA THR A 139 13.52 0.36 -13.23
C THR A 139 14.30 -0.68 -14.00
N ALA A 140 15.60 -0.46 -14.22
CA ALA A 140 16.48 -1.41 -14.92
C ALA A 140 16.49 -2.79 -14.25
N ASP A 141 16.54 -2.80 -12.91
CA ASP A 141 16.52 -4.02 -12.13
C ASP A 141 15.18 -4.77 -12.23
N VAL A 142 14.06 -4.05 -12.20
CA VAL A 142 12.71 -4.63 -12.36
C VAL A 142 12.52 -5.16 -13.78
N ILE A 143 12.99 -4.45 -14.81
CA ILE A 143 13.00 -4.91 -16.20
C ILE A 143 13.75 -6.23 -16.32
N LYS A 144 14.95 -6.33 -15.71
CA LYS A 144 15.72 -7.58 -15.70
C LYS A 144 14.95 -8.73 -15.05
N GLN A 145 14.27 -8.49 -13.93
CA GLN A 145 13.45 -9.52 -13.26
C GLN A 145 12.25 -9.94 -14.12
N LEU A 146 11.60 -9.01 -14.81
CA LEU A 146 10.51 -9.31 -15.74
C LEU A 146 10.98 -10.13 -16.93
N LYS A 147 12.14 -9.79 -17.52
CA LYS A 147 12.75 -10.57 -18.61
C LYS A 147 13.01 -12.02 -18.19
N ILE A 148 13.67 -12.21 -17.04
CA ILE A 148 13.94 -13.55 -16.49
C ILE A 148 12.65 -14.34 -16.29
N LYS A 149 11.59 -13.69 -15.77
CA LYS A 149 10.29 -14.33 -15.57
C LYS A 149 9.60 -14.68 -16.89
N SER A 150 9.66 -13.79 -17.89
CA SER A 150 9.08 -14.01 -19.21
C SER A 150 9.73 -15.19 -19.93
N THR A 151 11.03 -15.39 -19.74
CA THR A 151 11.77 -16.52 -20.32
C THR A 151 11.74 -17.79 -19.44
N GLY A 152 10.94 -17.81 -18.36
CA GLY A 152 10.82 -18.97 -17.48
C GLY A 152 12.09 -19.33 -16.69
N GLY A 153 13.02 -18.38 -16.53
CA GLY A 153 14.32 -18.61 -15.86
C GLY A 153 15.43 -19.18 -16.77
N CYS A 154 15.12 -19.48 -18.04
CA CYS A 154 16.10 -19.93 -19.01
C CYS A 154 16.72 -18.72 -19.72
N ILE A 155 18.03 -18.46 -19.56
CA ILE A 155 18.71 -17.37 -20.29
C ILE A 155 18.92 -17.74 -21.77
N PHE A 156 18.84 -19.02 -22.11
CA PHE A 156 19.04 -19.53 -23.46
C PHE A 156 17.88 -20.45 -23.86
N GLY A 157 17.15 -20.06 -24.91
CA GLY A 157 16.30 -20.97 -25.70
C GLY A 157 15.02 -21.44 -25.01
N GLY A 158 13.98 -20.60 -25.02
CA GLY A 158 12.62 -21.03 -24.76
C GLY A 158 11.69 -20.19 -25.61
N ASN A 159 10.91 -20.85 -26.46
CA ASN A 159 10.00 -20.29 -27.45
C ASN A 159 9.04 -19.27 -26.81
N SER A 160 9.44 -18.00 -26.77
CA SER A 160 8.64 -16.91 -26.21
C SER A 160 7.92 -16.23 -27.36
N GLU A 161 6.58 -16.19 -27.29
CA GLU A 161 5.78 -15.14 -27.95
C GLU A 161 6.56 -13.82 -27.88
N GLU A 162 6.60 -13.06 -28.97
CA GLU A 162 7.33 -11.80 -29.08
C GLU A 162 6.80 -10.78 -28.04
N VAL A 163 7.25 -10.90 -26.80
CA VAL A 163 7.10 -9.89 -25.78
C VAL A 163 8.07 -8.78 -26.18
N THR A 164 7.55 -7.76 -26.86
CA THR A 164 8.33 -6.59 -27.25
C THR A 164 8.96 -5.95 -26.01
N ASP A 165 10.20 -5.49 -26.13
CA ASP A 165 10.92 -4.83 -25.03
C ASP A 165 10.11 -3.66 -24.44
N GLU A 166 9.36 -2.94 -25.28
CA GLU A 166 8.46 -1.86 -24.89
C GLU A 166 7.35 -2.30 -23.92
N ASN A 167 6.81 -3.52 -24.08
CA ASN A 167 5.77 -4.04 -23.19
C ASN A 167 6.33 -4.32 -21.80
N ILE A 168 7.56 -4.83 -21.72
CA ILE A 168 8.26 -5.10 -20.45
C ILE A 168 8.58 -3.79 -19.72
N GLU A 169 9.06 -2.79 -20.45
CA GLU A 169 9.36 -1.47 -19.88
C GLU A 169 8.10 -0.81 -19.31
N ARG A 170 6.99 -0.89 -20.05
CA ARG A 170 5.69 -0.37 -19.59
C ARG A 170 5.20 -1.12 -18.34
N GLU A 171 5.36 -2.43 -18.29
CA GLU A 171 5.02 -3.22 -17.11
C GLU A 171 5.91 -2.86 -15.91
N ALA A 172 7.22 -2.69 -16.10
CA ALA A 172 8.15 -2.29 -15.06
C ALA A 172 7.78 -0.93 -14.46
N ALA A 173 7.48 0.06 -15.31
CA ALA A 173 7.03 1.38 -14.90
C ALA A 173 5.72 1.30 -14.10
N SER A 174 4.75 0.51 -14.57
CA SER A 174 3.49 0.28 -13.83
C SER A 174 3.71 -0.39 -12.47
N LEU A 175 4.60 -1.38 -12.38
CA LEU A 175 4.91 -2.04 -11.10
C LEU A 175 5.50 -1.06 -10.09
N ILE A 176 6.42 -0.21 -10.51
CA ILE A 176 7.03 0.81 -9.64
C ILE A 176 5.96 1.75 -9.08
N LEU A 177 5.08 2.28 -9.94
CA LEU A 177 4.01 3.17 -9.51
C LEU A 177 3.00 2.45 -8.61
N LYS A 178 2.65 1.20 -8.91
CA LYS A 178 1.72 0.40 -8.11
C LYS A 178 2.22 0.13 -6.68
N TYR A 179 3.50 -0.19 -6.52
CA TYR A 179 4.09 -0.50 -5.22
C TYR A 179 4.64 0.73 -4.47
N SER A 180 4.74 1.89 -5.13
CA SER A 180 5.26 3.13 -4.56
C SER A 180 4.58 3.54 -3.24
N GLN A 181 3.25 3.48 -3.17
CA GLN A 181 2.48 3.87 -1.99
C GLN A 181 2.79 2.97 -0.77
N GLU A 182 2.83 1.65 -0.97
CA GLU A 182 3.14 0.71 0.12
C GLU A 182 4.62 0.81 0.53
N TYR A 183 5.51 1.04 -0.44
CA TYR A 183 6.93 1.26 -0.21
C TYR A 183 7.17 2.50 0.65
N VAL A 184 6.70 3.68 0.23
CA VAL A 184 6.85 4.95 0.95
C VAL A 184 6.30 4.83 2.38
N LYS A 185 5.11 4.23 2.54
CA LYS A 185 4.52 3.93 3.84
C LYS A 185 5.43 3.06 4.72
N SER A 186 6.05 2.04 4.15
CA SER A 186 6.93 1.12 4.86
C SER A 186 8.26 1.76 5.25
N VAL A 187 8.82 2.62 4.38
CA VAL A 187 9.99 3.47 4.66
C VAL A 187 9.71 4.39 5.85
N VAL A 188 8.63 5.17 5.78
CA VAL A 188 8.27 6.16 6.81
C VAL A 188 7.97 5.50 8.17
N LYS A 189 7.42 4.28 8.16
CA LYS A 189 7.17 3.49 9.39
C LYS A 189 8.38 2.72 9.88
N LYS A 190 9.55 2.85 9.23
CA LYS A 190 10.78 2.10 9.54
C LYS A 190 10.56 0.59 9.57
N ARG A 191 9.67 0.08 8.70
CA ARG A 191 9.34 -1.36 8.61
C ARG A 191 10.21 -2.11 7.62
N LEU A 192 10.94 -1.40 6.76
CA LEU A 192 11.87 -1.97 5.80
C LEU A 192 13.24 -2.17 6.47
N ILE A 193 13.30 -3.15 7.37
CA ILE A 193 14.52 -3.52 8.09
C ILE A 193 15.22 -4.62 7.28
N PHE A 194 16.52 -4.45 7.01
CA PHE A 194 17.31 -5.55 6.48
C PHE A 194 17.41 -6.67 7.53
N PRO A 195 17.15 -7.94 7.16
CA PRO A 195 17.40 -9.04 8.07
C PRO A 195 18.89 -9.02 8.45
N SER A 196 19.18 -8.72 9.71
CA SER A 196 20.54 -8.58 10.23
C SER A 196 21.28 -9.92 10.35
N LYS A 197 20.62 -11.03 10.04
CA LYS A 197 21.18 -12.38 10.08
C LYS A 197 20.75 -13.17 8.83
N PRO A 198 21.67 -13.83 8.13
CA PRO A 198 21.33 -14.77 7.08
C PRO A 198 20.65 -15.98 7.72
N ILE A 199 19.33 -16.06 7.62
CA ILE A 199 18.57 -17.22 8.11
C ILE A 199 18.54 -18.22 6.96
N HIS A 200 19.28 -19.33 7.12
CA HIS A 200 19.27 -20.53 6.27
C HIS A 200 19.84 -20.36 4.85
N GLY A 201 21.17 -20.23 4.74
CA GLY A 201 21.92 -20.66 3.54
C GLY A 201 21.74 -19.88 2.24
N VAL A 202 20.90 -18.84 2.18
CA VAL A 202 20.79 -17.95 1.01
C VAL A 202 21.80 -16.81 1.13
N SER A 203 22.82 -16.83 0.27
CA SER A 203 24.01 -15.97 0.33
C SER A 203 23.84 -14.53 -0.17
N ASN A 204 22.66 -14.03 -0.55
CA ASN A 204 22.57 -12.74 -1.28
C ASN A 204 21.42 -11.80 -0.87
N TYR A 205 21.24 -11.50 0.42
CA TYR A 205 20.38 -10.38 0.84
C TYR A 205 21.22 -9.12 1.18
N ALA A 206 22.02 -8.68 0.22
CA ALA A 206 22.77 -7.43 0.32
C ALA A 206 21.89 -6.23 -0.08
N PRO A 207 22.09 -5.05 0.52
CA PRO A 207 21.50 -3.82 0.01
C PRO A 207 21.90 -3.59 -1.44
N LYS A 208 20.90 -3.38 -2.31
CA LYS A 208 21.13 -2.93 -3.68
C LYS A 208 21.36 -1.41 -3.69
N HIS A 209 20.44 -0.64 -4.27
CA HIS A 209 20.61 0.82 -4.42
C HIS A 209 20.46 1.62 -3.11
N CYS A 210 19.97 0.99 -2.03
CA CYS A 210 19.80 1.64 -0.73
C CYS A 210 20.66 0.96 0.34
N LYS A 211 21.67 1.66 0.86
CA LYS A 211 22.62 1.12 1.85
C LYS A 211 21.98 0.82 3.22
N THR A 212 20.97 1.61 3.60
CA THR A 212 20.43 1.63 4.98
C THR A 212 19.11 0.87 5.14
N GLN A 213 18.40 0.60 4.04
CA GLN A 213 17.06 0.00 4.06
C GLN A 213 16.77 -0.73 2.75
N MET A 214 15.80 -1.64 2.76
CA MET A 214 15.42 -2.39 1.57
C MET A 214 15.04 -1.43 0.42
N CYS A 215 15.65 -1.63 -0.74
CA CYS A 215 15.41 -0.82 -1.92
C CYS A 215 14.03 -1.13 -2.55
N LEU A 216 13.44 -0.20 -3.31
CA LEU A 216 12.15 -0.41 -3.99
C LEU A 216 12.15 -1.65 -4.89
N CYS A 217 13.20 -1.90 -5.66
CA CYS A 217 13.30 -3.09 -6.51
C CYS A 217 13.29 -4.39 -5.68
N GLN A 218 13.97 -4.41 -4.53
CA GLN A 218 13.96 -5.56 -3.60
C GLN A 218 12.60 -5.73 -2.91
N PHE A 219 11.94 -4.63 -2.60
CA PHE A 219 10.58 -4.65 -2.05
C PHE A 219 9.58 -5.23 -3.07
N ILE A 220 9.68 -4.84 -4.35
CA ILE A 220 8.87 -5.40 -5.43
C ILE A 220 9.20 -6.88 -5.63
N ASP A 221 10.49 -7.24 -5.61
CA ASP A 221 10.95 -8.63 -5.67
C ASP A 221 10.25 -9.50 -4.61
N GLU A 222 10.36 -9.14 -3.32
CA GLU A 222 9.72 -9.88 -2.23
C GLU A 222 8.19 -9.94 -2.35
N LYS A 223 7.55 -8.87 -2.84
CA LYS A 223 6.08 -8.76 -2.89
C LYS A 223 5.44 -9.40 -4.12
N LYS A 224 6.14 -9.46 -5.24
CA LYS A 224 5.58 -9.84 -6.56
C LYS A 224 6.24 -11.08 -7.15
N PHE A 225 7.56 -11.22 -7.03
CA PHE A 225 8.31 -12.30 -7.67
C PHE A 225 8.56 -13.44 -6.68
N ASN A 226 9.03 -13.12 -5.47
CA ASN A 226 9.29 -14.04 -4.37
C ASN A 226 8.20 -13.97 -3.29
N ALA A 227 6.94 -13.79 -3.70
CA ALA A 227 5.81 -13.67 -2.78
C ALA A 227 5.66 -14.95 -1.96
N LYS A 228 5.98 -14.88 -0.66
CA LYS A 228 5.82 -16.03 0.25
C LYS A 228 4.38 -16.51 0.21
N PRO A 229 4.13 -17.84 0.14
CA PRO A 229 2.80 -18.37 0.28
C PRO A 229 2.22 -17.87 1.61
N LYS A 230 0.95 -17.44 1.58
CA LYS A 230 0.32 -16.98 2.82
C LYS A 230 0.23 -18.19 3.75
N LYS A 231 0.81 -18.06 4.96
CA LYS A 231 0.92 -19.11 6.00
C LYS A 231 -0.37 -19.90 6.32
N TRP A 232 -1.54 -19.44 5.89
CA TRP A 232 -2.78 -20.19 6.05
C TRP A 232 -2.87 -21.44 5.15
N TYR A 233 -2.07 -21.53 4.08
CA TYR A 233 -1.99 -22.70 3.21
C TYR A 233 -1.00 -23.78 3.69
N GLU A 234 0.08 -23.41 4.37
CA GLU A 234 1.14 -24.35 4.80
C GLU A 234 0.72 -25.29 5.93
N LYS A 235 -0.44 -25.07 6.56
CA LYS A 235 -0.94 -25.94 7.64
C LYS A 235 -1.79 -27.12 7.13
N TYR A 236 -2.03 -27.19 5.81
CA TYR A 236 -2.93 -28.18 5.19
C TYR A 236 -2.28 -28.97 4.04
N ILE A 237 -0.96 -28.87 3.90
CA ILE A 237 -0.12 -29.68 3.00
C ILE A 237 0.93 -30.34 3.90
#